data_AF-S8DKK9-F1
#
_entry.id   AF-S8DKK9-F1
#
_cell.length_a   1.000
_cell.length_b   1.000
_cell.length_c   1.000
_cell.angle_alpha   90.00
_cell.angle_beta   90.00
_cell.angle_gamma   90.00
#
_symmetry.space_group_name_H-M   'P 1'
#
loop_
_entity.id
_entity.type
_entity.pdbx_description
1 polymer ?
#
loop_
_entity_poly.entity_id
_entity_poly.type
_entity_poly.pdbx_seq_one_letter_code
_entity_poly.pdbx_strand_id
1 'polypeptide(L)'
;MRAIYEFVSKWTEEKSREPPEADDMLSCYRRSPKVNLSPEVWRDATVSLVFAGKDTISSALSWFFFLVATNPEKERILRREIGDDWRFSGVEDLKKLVYLHAALCETLRLFPPVPMQHKSPTNADILPTGHRIK
;
A
#
# COMPACT_ATOMS: atom_id res chain seq x y z
N MET A 1 -12.63 9.11 -10.90
CA MET A 1 -13.17 8.70 -9.58
C MET A 1 -14.50 7.94 -9.73
N ARG A 2 -15.49 8.46 -10.48
CA ARG A 2 -16.80 7.82 -10.69
C ARG A 2 -16.74 6.36 -11.18
N ALA A 3 -15.93 6.08 -12.21
CA ALA A 3 -15.79 4.72 -12.76
C ALA A 3 -15.22 3.69 -11.77
N ILE A 4 -14.26 4.07 -10.92
CA ILE A 4 -13.72 3.18 -9.88
C ILE A 4 -14.79 2.90 -8.83
N TYR A 5 -15.53 3.92 -8.43
CA TYR A 5 -16.60 3.76 -7.45
C TYR A 5 -17.74 2.88 -7.97
N GLU A 6 -18.15 3.05 -9.23
CA GLU A 6 -19.15 2.20 -9.88
C GLU A 6 -18.66 0.74 -10.00
N PHE A 7 -17.41 0.55 -10.42
CA PHE A 7 -16.79 -0.77 -10.47
C PHE A 7 -16.77 -1.45 -9.09
N VAL A 8 -16.27 -0.75 -8.06
CA VAL A 8 -16.20 -1.28 -6.70
C VAL A 8 -17.60 -1.57 -6.15
N SER A 9 -18.58 -0.71 -6.40
CA SER A 9 -19.97 -0.93 -5.97
C SER A 9 -20.52 -2.23 -6.55
N LYS A 10 -20.39 -2.42 -7.86
CA LYS A 10 -20.82 -3.64 -8.55
C LYS A 10 -20.09 -4.88 -8.02
N TRP A 11 -18.77 -4.79 -7.86
CA TRP A 11 -17.95 -5.87 -7.33
C TRP A 11 -18.34 -6.24 -5.89
N THR A 12 -18.60 -5.24 -5.03
CA THR A 12 -19.05 -5.48 -3.65
C THR A 12 -20.41 -6.17 -3.62
N GLU A 13 -21.36 -5.75 -4.44
CA GLU A 13 -22.68 -6.41 -4.53
C GLU A 13 -22.55 -7.87 -4.96
N GLU A 14 -21.74 -8.15 -5.99
CA GLU A 14 -21.45 -9.52 -6.44
C GLU A 14 -20.81 -10.35 -5.33
N LYS A 15 -19.79 -9.82 -4.66
CA LYS A 15 -19.05 -10.50 -3.60
C LYS A 15 -19.88 -10.70 -2.33
N SER A 16 -20.90 -9.88 -2.09
CA SER A 16 -21.83 -10.05 -0.96
C SER A 16 -22.71 -11.31 -1.08
N ARG A 17 -22.90 -11.81 -2.30
CA ARG A 17 -23.67 -13.02 -2.60
C ARG A 17 -22.88 -14.30 -2.39
N GLU A 18 -21.55 -14.20 -2.26
CA GLU A 18 -20.66 -15.33 -2.00
C GLU A 18 -20.57 -15.63 -0.49
N PRO A 19 -20.45 -16.91 -0.09
CA PRO A 19 -20.26 -17.27 1.31
C PRO A 19 -18.96 -16.65 1.86
N PRO A 20 -18.91 -16.27 3.16
CA PRO A 20 -17.71 -15.75 3.83
C PRO A 20 -16.59 -16.79 4.02
N GLU A 21 -16.38 -17.67 3.06
CA GLU A 21 -15.37 -18.73 3.08
C GLU A 21 -14.01 -18.27 2.55
N ALA A 22 -13.92 -17.08 1.96
CA ALA A 22 -12.67 -16.59 1.39
C ALA A 22 -11.72 -16.02 2.48
N ASP A 23 -10.44 -16.39 2.38
CA ASP A 23 -9.34 -15.92 3.24
C ASP A 23 -8.82 -14.51 2.87
N ASP A 24 -9.57 -13.76 2.06
CA ASP A 24 -9.18 -12.41 1.67
C ASP A 24 -9.46 -11.37 2.77
N MET A 25 -8.73 -10.25 2.69
CA MET A 25 -8.79 -9.18 3.69
C MET A 25 -10.20 -8.59 3.86
N LEU A 26 -10.97 -8.47 2.78
CA LEU A 26 -12.31 -7.86 2.81
C LEU A 26 -13.34 -8.82 3.41
N SER A 27 -13.20 -10.12 3.14
CA SER A 27 -13.96 -11.19 3.79
C SER A 27 -13.64 -11.28 5.29
N CYS A 28 -12.38 -11.10 5.69
CA CYS A 28 -11.99 -10.96 7.10
C CYS A 28 -12.62 -9.72 7.76
N TYR A 29 -12.64 -8.57 7.06
CA TYR A 29 -13.27 -7.35 7.57
C TYR A 29 -14.76 -7.56 7.81
N ARG A 30 -15.46 -8.22 6.86
CA ARG A 30 -16.89 -8.56 6.95
C ARG A 30 -17.24 -9.49 8.12
N ARG A 31 -16.34 -10.43 8.46
CA ARG A 31 -16.53 -11.37 9.59
C ARG A 31 -16.28 -10.74 10.96
N SER A 32 -15.72 -9.53 11.03
CA SER A 32 -15.34 -8.91 12.30
C SER A 32 -16.58 -8.58 13.14
N PRO A 33 -16.76 -9.19 14.33
CA PRO A 33 -17.91 -8.92 15.20
C PRO A 33 -17.86 -7.52 15.84
N LYS A 34 -16.71 -6.82 15.71
CA LYS A 34 -16.51 -5.48 16.27
C LYS A 34 -17.01 -4.36 15.35
N VAL A 35 -17.32 -4.68 14.09
CA VAL A 35 -17.71 -3.68 13.09
C VAL A 35 -19.03 -4.10 12.46
N ASN A 36 -20.12 -3.44 12.83
CA ASN A 36 -21.38 -3.52 12.08
C ASN A 36 -21.18 -2.77 10.76
N LEU A 37 -20.69 -3.47 9.75
CA LEU A 37 -20.43 -2.89 8.44
C LEU A 37 -21.75 -2.70 7.70
N SER A 38 -22.21 -1.46 7.59
CA SER A 38 -23.19 -1.13 6.56
C SER A 38 -22.58 -1.41 5.18
N PRO A 39 -23.39 -1.75 4.16
CA PRO A 39 -22.89 -1.95 2.80
C PRO A 39 -22.07 -0.75 2.28
N GLU A 40 -22.41 0.46 2.74
CA GLU A 40 -21.72 1.70 2.41
C GLU A 40 -20.30 1.74 2.98
N VAL A 41 -20.13 1.44 4.26
CA VAL A 41 -18.79 1.43 4.90
C VAL A 41 -17.90 0.37 4.27
N TRP A 42 -18.46 -0.79 3.90
CA TRP A 42 -17.69 -1.84 3.25
C TRP A 42 -17.23 -1.46 1.83
N ARG A 43 -18.10 -0.84 1.04
CA ARG A 43 -17.74 -0.28 -0.27
C ARG A 43 -16.69 0.82 -0.11
N ASP A 44 -16.88 1.75 0.81
CA ASP A 44 -15.97 2.88 1.00
C ASP A 44 -14.58 2.42 1.50
N ALA A 45 -14.53 1.39 2.35
CA ALA A 45 -13.30 0.74 2.75
C ALA A 45 -12.60 0.07 1.55
N THR A 46 -13.37 -0.59 0.67
CA THR A 46 -12.84 -1.22 -0.55
C THR A 46 -12.28 -0.18 -1.51
N VAL A 47 -13.02 0.92 -1.73
CA VAL A 47 -12.56 2.06 -2.54
C VAL A 47 -11.27 2.63 -1.96
N SER A 48 -11.23 2.86 -0.64
CA SER A 48 -10.06 3.40 0.05
C SER A 48 -8.83 2.48 -0.10
N LEU A 49 -9.01 1.17 0.02
CA LEU A 49 -7.93 0.19 -0.16
C LEU A 49 -7.37 0.20 -1.60
N VAL A 50 -8.26 0.25 -2.60
CA VAL A 50 -7.86 0.33 -4.01
C VAL A 50 -7.06 1.60 -4.29
N PHE A 51 -7.51 2.75 -3.78
CA PHE A 51 -6.77 4.01 -3.94
C PHE A 51 -5.42 3.98 -3.24
N ALA A 52 -5.39 3.50 -1.98
CA ALA A 52 -4.16 3.40 -1.22
C ALA A 52 -3.11 2.53 -1.93
N GLY A 53 -3.52 1.38 -2.48
CA GLY A 53 -2.61 0.47 -3.18
C GLY A 53 -2.21 0.95 -4.58
N LYS A 54 -3.11 1.60 -5.33
CA LYS A 54 -2.84 1.94 -6.74
C LYS A 54 -1.86 3.11 -6.89
N ASP A 55 -2.24 4.26 -6.34
CA ASP A 55 -1.55 5.51 -6.67
C ASP A 55 -0.19 5.61 -5.98
N THR A 56 -0.09 5.13 -4.73
CA THR A 56 1.16 5.16 -3.97
C THR A 56 2.21 4.20 -4.55
N ILE A 57 1.81 2.96 -4.87
CA ILE A 57 2.72 1.95 -5.43
C ILE A 57 3.14 2.33 -6.86
N SER A 58 2.20 2.81 -7.69
CA SER A 58 2.53 3.24 -9.05
C SER A 58 3.57 4.36 -9.05
N SER A 59 3.42 5.35 -8.17
CA SER A 59 4.39 6.43 -8.03
C SER A 59 5.75 5.93 -7.55
N ALA A 60 5.78 5.10 -6.49
CA ALA A 60 7.01 4.53 -5.95
C ALA A 60 7.78 3.70 -6.99
N LEU A 61 7.09 2.82 -7.71
CA LEU A 61 7.71 1.97 -8.73
C LEU A 61 8.23 2.77 -9.92
N SER A 62 7.52 3.82 -10.33
CA SER A 62 7.97 4.69 -11.43
C SER A 62 9.33 5.32 -11.11
N TRP A 63 9.47 5.86 -9.91
CA TRP A 63 10.75 6.41 -9.45
C TRP A 63 11.82 5.35 -9.25
N PHE A 64 11.46 4.19 -8.70
CA PHE A 64 12.38 3.07 -8.52
C PHE A 64 12.99 2.65 -9.86
N PHE A 65 12.18 2.39 -10.88
CA PHE A 65 12.67 1.99 -12.20
C PHE A 65 13.48 3.10 -12.87
N PHE A 66 13.08 4.37 -12.72
CA PHE A 66 13.87 5.50 -13.21
C PHE A 66 15.26 5.55 -12.56
N LEU A 67 15.35 5.40 -11.23
CA LEU A 67 16.61 5.41 -10.50
C LEU A 67 17.50 4.21 -10.88
N VAL A 68 16.93 3.02 -11.02
CA VAL A 68 17.68 1.84 -11.46
C VAL A 68 18.21 2.03 -12.88
N ALA A 69 17.36 2.48 -13.82
CA ALA A 69 17.74 2.66 -15.23
C ALA A 69 18.79 3.77 -15.43
N THR A 70 18.82 4.78 -14.56
CA THR A 70 19.81 5.86 -14.61
C THR A 70 21.11 5.54 -13.88
N ASN A 71 21.20 4.40 -13.18
CA ASN A 71 22.37 3.97 -12.42
C ASN A 71 22.81 2.53 -12.79
N PRO A 72 23.50 2.34 -13.93
CA PRO A 72 23.85 1.01 -14.44
C PRO A 72 24.67 0.14 -13.47
N GLU A 73 25.53 0.75 -12.66
CA GLU A 73 26.31 0.05 -11.63
C GLU A 73 25.41 -0.55 -10.55
N LYS A 74 24.37 0.18 -10.12
CA LYS A 74 23.39 -0.26 -9.12
C LYS A 74 22.44 -1.30 -9.70
N GLU A 75 22.03 -1.14 -10.96
CA GLU A 75 21.28 -2.16 -11.69
C GLU A 75 22.03 -3.49 -11.73
N ARG A 76 23.34 -3.47 -12.03
CA ARG A 76 24.17 -4.69 -12.09
C ARG A 76 24.22 -5.42 -10.73
N ILE A 77 24.31 -4.68 -9.63
CA ILE A 77 24.28 -5.26 -8.27
C ILE A 77 22.92 -5.90 -7.99
N LEU A 78 21.84 -5.20 -8.33
CA LEU A 78 20.47 -5.67 -8.13
C LEU A 78 20.18 -6.94 -8.96
N ARG A 79 20.59 -6.97 -10.24
CA ARG A 79 20.49 -8.16 -11.09
C ARG A 79 21.28 -9.34 -10.54
N ARG A 80 22.48 -9.11 -10.01
CA ARG A 80 23.28 -10.16 -9.38
C ARG A 80 22.60 -10.73 -8.13
N GLU A 81 21.97 -9.89 -7.31
CA GLU A 81 21.24 -10.35 -6.13
C GLU A 81 20.03 -11.21 -6.50
N ILE A 82 19.26 -10.78 -7.50
CA ILE A 82 18.10 -11.54 -7.97
C ILE A 82 18.55 -12.84 -8.63
N GLY A 83 19.58 -12.79 -9.47
CA GLY A 83 20.04 -13.92 -10.28
C GLY A 83 19.20 -14.12 -11.55
N ASP A 84 19.84 -14.61 -12.60
CA ASP A 84 19.21 -14.70 -13.93
C ASP A 84 18.06 -15.73 -13.98
N ASP A 85 18.11 -16.77 -13.13
CA ASP A 85 17.13 -17.85 -13.04
C ASP A 85 16.14 -17.67 -11.87
N TRP A 86 15.98 -16.45 -11.34
CA TRP A 86 15.10 -16.22 -10.20
C TRP A 86 13.66 -16.63 -10.49
N ARG A 87 13.12 -17.48 -9.62
CA ARG A 87 11.71 -17.84 -9.60
C ARG A 87 11.17 -17.57 -8.21
N PHE A 88 10.11 -16.77 -8.15
CA PHE A 88 9.41 -16.52 -6.89
C PHE A 88 8.78 -17.83 -6.39
N SER A 89 9.30 -18.38 -5.30
CA SER A 89 8.77 -19.62 -4.70
C SER A 89 8.03 -19.39 -3.38
N GLY A 90 8.17 -18.20 -2.79
CA GLY A 90 7.46 -17.81 -1.57
C GLY A 90 7.95 -16.50 -0.96
N VAL A 91 7.29 -16.06 0.12
CA VAL A 91 7.64 -14.82 0.84
C VAL A 91 9.03 -14.91 1.48
N GLU A 92 9.45 -16.12 1.84
CA GLU A 92 10.76 -16.43 2.42
C GLU A 92 11.90 -16.04 1.49
N ASP A 93 11.70 -16.14 0.18
CA ASP A 93 12.70 -15.74 -0.81
C ASP A 93 12.95 -14.23 -0.81
N LEU A 94 11.93 -13.43 -0.49
CA LEU A 94 12.06 -11.98 -0.41
C LEU A 94 13.04 -11.55 0.69
N LYS A 95 13.24 -12.36 1.74
CA LYS A 95 14.19 -12.07 2.82
C LYS A 95 15.64 -12.05 2.34
N LYS A 96 15.94 -12.70 1.22
CA LYS A 96 17.29 -12.76 0.63
C LYS A 96 17.60 -11.52 -0.22
N LEU A 97 16.58 -10.77 -0.64
CA LEU A 97 16.69 -9.62 -1.55
C LEU A 97 16.96 -8.32 -0.77
N VAL A 98 18.08 -8.29 -0.05
CA VAL A 98 18.44 -7.20 0.88
C VAL A 98 18.71 -5.90 0.12
N TYR A 99 19.40 -5.98 -1.01
CA TYR A 99 19.75 -4.83 -1.84
C TYR A 99 18.53 -4.28 -2.58
N LEU A 100 17.64 -5.14 -3.08
CA LEU A 100 16.34 -4.71 -3.62
C LEU A 100 15.54 -3.95 -2.56
N HIS A 101 15.48 -4.48 -1.34
CA HIS A 101 14.80 -3.80 -0.23
C HIS A 101 15.44 -2.44 0.06
N ALA A 102 16.77 -2.37 0.15
CA ALA A 102 17.50 -1.12 0.34
C ALA A 102 17.24 -0.11 -0.80
N ALA A 103 17.20 -0.56 -2.05
CA ALA A 103 16.91 0.31 -3.21
C ALA A 103 15.48 0.85 -3.20
N LEU A 104 14.51 0.04 -2.78
CA LEU A 104 13.13 0.49 -2.57
C LEU A 104 13.03 1.50 -1.42
N CYS A 105 13.69 1.24 -0.29
CA CYS A 105 13.76 2.18 0.83
C CYS A 105 14.38 3.51 0.42
N GLU A 106 15.47 3.47 -0.35
CA GLU A 106 16.14 4.69 -0.84
C GLU A 106 15.27 5.46 -1.83
N THR A 107 14.53 4.75 -2.68
CA THR A 107 13.53 5.37 -3.56
C THR A 107 12.47 6.09 -2.76
N LEU A 108 11.92 5.47 -1.72
CA LEU A 108 10.90 6.07 -0.86
C LEU A 108 11.45 7.24 -0.02
N ARG A 109 12.74 7.21 0.33
CA ARG A 109 13.42 8.31 1.02
C ARG A 109 13.57 9.55 0.12
N LEU A 110 13.90 9.34 -1.16
CA LEU A 110 14.11 10.43 -2.13
C LEU A 110 12.79 10.94 -2.72
N PHE A 111 11.87 10.03 -3.04
CA PHE A 111 10.61 10.31 -3.74
C PHE A 111 9.42 9.64 -3.04
N PRO A 112 9.06 10.07 -1.82
CA PRO A 112 7.92 9.52 -1.10
C PRO A 112 6.61 9.83 -1.85
N PRO A 113 5.76 8.83 -2.16
CA PRO A 113 4.47 9.08 -2.82
C PRO A 113 3.52 9.98 -2.02
N VAL A 114 3.65 9.97 -0.68
CA VAL A 114 2.86 10.81 0.23
C VAL A 114 3.81 11.62 1.13
N PRO A 115 4.33 12.76 0.65
CA PRO A 115 5.38 13.52 1.35
C PRO A 115 4.89 14.25 2.61
N MET A 116 3.58 14.50 2.71
CA MET A 116 2.97 15.25 3.80
C MET A 116 1.78 14.49 4.37
N GLN A 117 1.70 14.46 5.71
CA GLN A 117 0.58 13.91 6.46
C GLN A 117 0.06 15.00 7.38
N HIS A 118 -1.16 15.47 7.14
CA HIS A 118 -1.78 16.49 7.98
C HIS A 118 -2.38 15.83 9.22
N LYS A 119 -2.06 16.39 10.39
CA LYS A 119 -2.67 16.02 11.66
C LYS A 119 -3.11 17.29 12.37
N SER A 120 -4.27 17.21 13.01
CA SER A 120 -4.81 18.27 13.84
C SER A 120 -5.20 17.68 15.19
N PRO A 121 -4.94 18.39 16.30
CA PRO A 121 -5.33 17.91 17.61
C PRO A 121 -6.86 17.94 17.74
N THR A 122 -7.43 16.94 18.42
CA THR A 122 -8.86 16.93 18.76
C THR A 122 -9.18 17.86 19.92
N ASN A 123 -8.20 18.06 20.82
CA ASN A 123 -8.27 18.97 21.96
C ASN A 123 -6.96 19.75 22.05
N ALA A 124 -7.00 20.97 22.60
CA ALA A 124 -5.80 21.76 22.79
C ALA A 124 -4.74 20.99 23.60
N ASP A 125 -3.49 21.07 23.18
CA ASP A 125 -2.39 20.30 23.78
C ASP A 125 -1.10 21.13 23.85
N ILE A 126 -0.14 20.67 24.65
CA ILE A 126 1.19 21.25 24.79
C ILE A 126 2.19 20.20 24.32
N LEU A 127 2.88 20.49 23.22
CA LEU A 127 3.93 19.61 22.71
C LEU A 127 5.06 19.43 23.74
N PRO A 128 5.87 18.36 23.64
CA PRO A 128 7.06 18.18 24.50
C PRO A 128 8.04 19.37 24.47
N THR A 129 7.95 20.21 23.44
CA THR A 129 8.72 21.45 23.28
C THR A 129 8.12 22.67 24.01
N GLY A 130 6.97 22.52 24.69
CA GLY A 130 6.24 23.59 25.37
C GLY A 130 5.30 24.41 24.47
N HIS A 131 5.27 24.15 23.16
CA HIS A 131 4.40 24.87 22.23
C HIS A 131 2.94 24.46 22.40
N ARG A 132 2.04 25.44 22.55
CA ARG A 132 0.58 25.23 22.58
C ARG A 132 0.03 25.09 21.18
N ILE A 133 -0.69 24.00 20.95
CA ILE A 133 -1.50 23.75 19.75
C ILE A 133 -2.97 23.75 20.17
N LYS A 134 -3.79 24.46 19.41
CA LYS A 134 -5.23 24.58 19.65
C LYS A 134 -5.98 23.53 18.85
#